data_AF-I7G2I9-F1
#
_entry.id   AF-I7G2I9-F1
#
_cell.length_a   1.000
_cell.length_b   1.000
_cell.length_c   1.000
_cell.angle_alpha   90.00
_cell.angle_beta   90.00
_cell.angle_gamma   90.00
#
_symmetry.space_group_name_H-M   'P 1'
#
loop_
_entity.id
_entity.type
_entity.pdbx_description
1 polymer ?
#
loop_
_entity_poly.entity_id
_entity_poly.type
_entity_poly.pdbx_seq_one_letter_code
_entity_poly.pdbx_strand_id
1 'polypeptide(L)'
;MRLAVGALLACAVLGLCLAVPEKSVRWCAVSEHEATKCQSFRDHMKSVLPSDGPSVACVKKASHLDCIRAIAANEADAVTLDAGLVYDAYLAPNNLKPVVAEFYGSKEDPQTFYYAVAVVKKESDFQMNQLRGRKSCHTGLGRSAGWNIPIGLLYCDLPEPRKPLEKAVANFFSGSCVPCADGTDFPQLCQLCPGCGCSTLNQYFSYSGAFKCLKDGAGDVAFVKHSTIFENLANKADRDQYELLCLDNTRKSVDEYKDCHLARVPSHTVVARSVGGKEDLIWELLNQAQEHFGKDKSKEFQLFSSPHGKDLLFKDSAHGFLKVPPRMDAKMYLGYEYITAIRNLREGTCPEAPTDECKPVKWCAAEPPREAQV
;
A
#
# COMPACT_ATOMS: atom_id res chain seq x y z
N MET A 1 38.47 -13.99 -54.25
CA MET A 1 38.36 -14.67 -52.93
C MET A 1 38.62 -13.67 -51.79
N ARG A 2 37.82 -12.60 -51.73
CA ARG A 2 37.91 -11.53 -50.72
C ARG A 2 36.55 -10.84 -50.71
N LEU A 3 35.55 -11.38 -50.03
CA LEU A 3 34.24 -10.73 -49.78
C LEU A 3 33.33 -11.61 -48.89
N ALA A 4 33.90 -12.34 -47.92
CA ALA A 4 33.11 -13.22 -47.03
C ALA A 4 33.47 -13.08 -45.54
N VAL A 5 34.23 -12.05 -45.15
CA VAL A 5 34.68 -11.85 -43.74
C VAL A 5 33.97 -10.65 -43.07
N GLY A 6 33.25 -9.82 -43.83
CA GLY A 6 32.61 -8.61 -43.30
C GLY A 6 31.21 -8.80 -42.69
N ALA A 7 30.53 -9.93 -42.93
CA ALA A 7 29.14 -10.12 -42.51
C ALA A 7 28.98 -10.82 -41.14
N LEU A 8 30.03 -11.46 -40.61
CA LEU A 8 29.97 -12.19 -39.34
C LEU A 8 30.30 -11.34 -38.11
N LEU A 9 30.84 -10.14 -38.28
CA LEU A 9 31.16 -9.21 -37.18
C LEU A 9 30.02 -8.24 -36.83
N ALA A 10 29.00 -8.11 -37.68
CA ALA A 10 27.88 -7.20 -37.45
C ALA A 10 26.73 -7.81 -36.61
N CYS A 11 26.69 -9.13 -36.43
CA CYS A 11 25.66 -9.80 -35.62
C CYS A 11 26.05 -10.04 -34.16
N ALA A 12 27.28 -9.70 -33.74
CA ALA A 12 27.73 -9.89 -32.37
C ALA A 12 27.37 -8.73 -31.40
N VAL A 13 26.80 -7.64 -31.92
CA VAL A 13 26.49 -6.43 -31.12
C VAL A 13 24.99 -6.31 -30.76
N LEU A 14 24.13 -7.17 -31.31
CA LEU A 14 22.70 -7.22 -31.01
C LEU A 14 22.35 -8.48 -30.22
N GLY A 15 22.62 -8.46 -28.92
CA GLY A 15 22.14 -9.54 -28.04
C GLY A 15 23.03 -9.88 -26.85
N LEU A 16 23.70 -8.92 -26.21
CA LEU A 16 23.99 -9.08 -24.78
C LEU A 16 22.65 -8.97 -24.04
N CYS A 17 21.86 -10.06 -24.08
CA CYS A 17 20.95 -10.36 -22.99
C CYS A 17 21.84 -10.49 -21.77
N LEU A 18 21.96 -9.42 -20.98
CA LEU A 18 22.44 -9.51 -19.62
C LEU A 18 21.47 -10.46 -18.92
N ALA A 19 21.81 -11.75 -18.92
CA ALA A 19 21.07 -12.76 -18.19
C ALA A 19 21.05 -12.29 -16.74
N VAL A 20 19.87 -11.87 -16.28
CA VAL A 20 19.66 -11.54 -14.88
C VAL A 20 20.04 -12.79 -14.10
N PRO A 21 20.95 -12.71 -13.11
CA PRO A 21 21.35 -13.88 -12.34
C PRO A 21 20.12 -14.61 -11.83
N GLU A 22 20.13 -15.94 -11.86
CA GLU A 22 18.96 -16.78 -11.51
C GLU A 22 18.39 -16.45 -10.12
N LYS A 23 19.26 -16.00 -9.20
CA LYS A 23 18.95 -15.53 -7.85
C LYS A 23 18.74 -14.02 -7.70
N SER A 24 18.34 -13.32 -8.76
CA SER A 24 17.98 -11.90 -8.68
C SER A 24 16.47 -11.68 -8.56
N VAL A 25 16.08 -10.83 -7.61
CA VAL A 25 14.71 -10.31 -7.45
C VAL A 25 14.61 -8.96 -8.13
N ARG A 26 13.75 -8.84 -9.15
CA ARG A 26 13.44 -7.56 -9.80
C ARG A 26 12.42 -6.78 -8.99
N TRP A 27 12.90 -5.88 -8.15
CA TRP A 27 12.07 -5.01 -7.33
C TRP A 27 11.49 -3.87 -8.16
N CYS A 28 10.17 -3.69 -8.13
CA CYS A 28 9.51 -2.58 -8.78
C CYS A 28 9.53 -1.34 -7.89
N ALA A 29 10.11 -0.24 -8.38
CA ALA A 29 10.21 1.04 -7.70
C ALA A 29 9.31 2.08 -8.37
N VAL A 30 8.50 2.78 -7.58
CA VAL A 30 7.58 3.84 -8.01
C VAL A 30 8.22 5.19 -7.70
N SER A 31 8.48 6.00 -8.73
CA SER A 31 9.21 7.29 -8.69
C SER A 31 10.75 7.21 -8.75
N GLU A 32 11.37 8.37 -8.99
CA GLU A 32 12.83 8.52 -8.96
C GLU A 32 13.41 8.29 -7.57
N HIS A 33 12.73 8.75 -6.50
CA HIS A 33 13.25 8.62 -5.15
C HIS A 33 13.31 7.15 -4.70
N GLU A 34 12.28 6.36 -5.03
CA GLU A 34 12.33 4.91 -4.79
C GLU A 34 13.35 4.21 -5.67
N ALA A 35 13.49 4.61 -6.94
CA ALA A 35 14.49 4.04 -7.83
C ALA A 35 15.90 4.27 -7.26
N THR A 36 16.21 5.48 -6.79
CA THR A 36 17.49 5.81 -6.14
C THR A 36 17.71 4.97 -4.88
N LYS A 37 16.70 4.84 -4.00
CA LYS A 37 16.82 3.98 -2.81
C LYS A 37 17.02 2.52 -3.18
N CYS A 38 16.36 2.03 -4.23
CA CYS A 38 16.50 0.65 -4.70
C CYS A 38 17.90 0.38 -5.26
N GLN A 39 18.49 1.32 -6.01
CA GLN A 39 19.86 1.17 -6.49
C GLN A 39 20.85 1.13 -5.32
N SER A 40 20.68 2.01 -4.33
CA SER A 40 21.48 1.98 -3.10
C SER A 40 21.30 0.65 -2.34
N PHE A 41 20.07 0.15 -2.23
CA PHE A 41 19.77 -1.15 -1.63
C PHE A 41 20.51 -2.29 -2.35
N ARG A 42 20.50 -2.29 -3.69
CA ARG A 42 21.26 -3.26 -4.49
C ARG A 42 22.74 -3.23 -4.18
N ASP A 43 23.32 -2.05 -4.20
CA ASP A 43 24.77 -1.91 -4.13
C ASP A 43 25.28 -2.29 -2.73
N HIS A 44 24.52 -1.98 -1.66
CA HIS A 44 24.83 -2.43 -0.30
C HIS A 44 24.56 -3.93 -0.08
N MET A 45 23.53 -4.52 -0.70
CA MET A 45 23.35 -5.98 -0.62
C MET A 45 24.51 -6.73 -1.26
N LYS A 46 25.05 -6.23 -2.37
CA LYS A 46 26.24 -6.80 -3.02
C LYS A 46 27.51 -6.71 -2.18
N SER A 47 27.62 -5.75 -1.27
CA SER A 47 28.82 -5.61 -0.43
C SER A 47 28.82 -6.53 0.79
N VAL A 48 27.64 -7.00 1.23
CA VAL A 48 27.51 -7.85 2.43
C VAL A 48 27.18 -9.31 2.12
N LEU A 49 26.62 -9.60 0.94
CA LEU A 49 26.26 -10.97 0.53
C LEU A 49 27.28 -11.58 -0.43
N PRO A 50 27.45 -12.92 -0.41
CA PRO A 50 28.30 -13.60 -1.36
C PRO A 50 27.72 -13.50 -2.78
N SER A 51 28.57 -13.71 -3.80
CA SER A 51 28.19 -13.58 -5.21
C SER A 51 27.11 -14.57 -5.66
N ASP A 52 26.94 -15.68 -4.95
CA ASP A 52 25.88 -16.69 -5.14
C ASP A 52 24.66 -16.48 -4.24
N GLY A 53 24.64 -15.39 -3.46
CA GLY A 53 23.51 -14.99 -2.62
C GLY A 53 22.39 -14.28 -3.39
N PRO A 54 21.26 -13.96 -2.73
CA PRO A 54 20.17 -13.23 -3.34
C PRO A 54 20.61 -11.81 -3.70
N SER A 55 20.27 -11.36 -4.91
CA SER A 55 20.53 -10.00 -5.36
C SER A 55 19.23 -9.28 -5.71
N VAL A 56 19.27 -7.95 -5.76
CA VAL A 56 18.13 -7.13 -6.17
C VAL A 56 18.45 -6.37 -7.46
N ALA A 57 17.50 -6.32 -8.37
CA ALA A 57 17.53 -5.46 -9.55
C ALA A 57 16.33 -4.51 -9.48
N CYS A 58 16.45 -3.29 -10.00
CA CYS A 58 15.41 -2.27 -9.87
C CYS A 58 14.70 -2.03 -11.20
N VAL A 59 13.38 -2.15 -11.20
CA VAL A 59 12.51 -1.86 -12.34
C VAL A 59 11.68 -0.64 -11.98
N LYS A 60 11.88 0.46 -12.69
CA LYS A 60 11.14 1.70 -12.42
C LYS A 60 9.82 1.72 -13.19
N LYS A 61 8.72 2.07 -12.50
CA LYS A 61 7.40 2.30 -13.10
C LYS A 61 6.79 3.61 -12.56
N ALA A 62 5.71 4.05 -13.19
CA ALA A 62 5.06 5.33 -12.87
C ALA A 62 4.11 5.23 -11.67
N SER A 63 3.54 4.06 -11.41
CA SER A 63 2.55 3.83 -10.35
C SER A 63 2.61 2.40 -9.78
N HIS A 64 1.99 2.19 -8.62
CA HIS A 64 1.82 0.85 -8.05
C HIS A 64 0.99 -0.07 -8.96
N LEU A 65 0.00 0.48 -9.68
CA LEU A 65 -0.79 -0.29 -10.66
C LEU A 65 0.08 -0.77 -11.82
N ASP A 66 1.02 0.04 -12.29
CA ASP A 66 1.98 -0.38 -13.32
C ASP A 66 2.97 -1.42 -12.79
N CYS A 67 3.35 -1.34 -11.52
CA CYS A 67 4.12 -2.40 -10.87
C CYS A 67 3.34 -3.72 -10.79
N ILE A 68 2.06 -3.69 -10.41
CA ILE A 68 1.20 -4.88 -10.39
C ILE A 68 1.15 -5.54 -11.78
N ARG A 69 0.89 -4.74 -12.83
CA ARG A 69 0.88 -5.22 -14.22
C ARG A 69 2.25 -5.76 -14.65
N ALA A 70 3.34 -5.09 -14.29
CA ALA A 70 4.70 -5.52 -14.61
C ALA A 70 5.05 -6.85 -13.93
N ILE A 71 4.63 -7.08 -12.69
CA ILE A 71 4.85 -8.35 -12.00
C ILE A 71 4.03 -9.46 -12.66
N ALA A 72 2.76 -9.19 -12.99
CA ALA A 72 1.89 -10.14 -13.69
C ALA A 72 2.45 -10.50 -15.09
N ALA A 73 3.00 -9.53 -15.81
CA ALA A 73 3.64 -9.70 -17.12
C ALA A 73 5.08 -10.25 -17.05
N ASN A 74 5.55 -10.64 -15.86
CA ASN A 74 6.90 -11.15 -15.65
C ASN A 74 8.02 -10.16 -16.05
N GLU A 75 7.79 -8.85 -15.96
CA GLU A 75 8.78 -7.78 -16.14
C GLU A 75 9.44 -7.37 -14.81
N ALA A 76 8.74 -7.57 -13.69
CA ALA A 76 9.23 -7.40 -12.32
C ALA A 76 8.86 -8.63 -11.47
N ASP A 77 9.38 -8.74 -10.25
CA ASP A 77 9.16 -9.89 -9.36
C ASP A 77 8.40 -9.50 -8.07
N ALA A 78 8.68 -8.32 -7.51
CA ALA A 78 8.13 -7.91 -6.22
C ALA A 78 7.86 -6.41 -6.12
N VAL A 79 6.85 -6.04 -5.34
CA VAL A 79 6.58 -4.66 -4.90
C VAL A 79 5.84 -4.71 -3.56
N THR A 80 6.08 -3.74 -2.68
CA THR A 80 5.31 -3.58 -1.44
C THR A 80 4.03 -2.82 -1.74
N LEU A 81 2.88 -3.32 -1.28
CA LEU A 81 1.57 -2.72 -1.47
C LEU A 81 0.85 -2.50 -0.15
N ASP A 82 0.07 -1.43 -0.11
CA ASP A 82 -1.01 -1.25 0.86
C ASP A 82 -2.08 -2.33 0.68
N ALA A 83 -2.70 -2.81 1.77
CA ALA A 83 -3.72 -3.86 1.73
C ALA A 83 -4.90 -3.57 0.77
N GLY A 84 -5.24 -2.30 0.55
CA GLY A 84 -6.23 -1.89 -0.46
C GLY A 84 -5.78 -2.21 -1.89
N LEU A 85 -4.50 -2.03 -2.21
CA LEU A 85 -3.93 -2.36 -3.52
C LEU A 85 -3.61 -3.85 -3.67
N VAL A 86 -3.43 -4.58 -2.57
CA VAL A 86 -3.39 -6.06 -2.59
C VAL A 86 -4.70 -6.62 -3.13
N TYR A 87 -5.84 -5.95 -2.85
CA TYR A 87 -7.14 -6.31 -3.44
C TYR A 87 -7.06 -6.28 -4.98
N ASP A 88 -6.53 -5.20 -5.56
CA ASP A 88 -6.36 -5.07 -7.02
C ASP A 88 -5.33 -6.05 -7.59
N ALA A 89 -4.29 -6.32 -6.83
CA ALA A 89 -3.21 -7.22 -7.22
C ALA A 89 -3.66 -8.68 -7.31
N TYR A 90 -4.58 -9.14 -6.45
CA TYR A 90 -5.05 -10.53 -6.50
C TYR A 90 -6.07 -10.80 -7.60
N LEU A 91 -6.83 -9.77 -8.02
CA LEU A 91 -7.85 -9.93 -9.04
C LEU A 91 -7.26 -10.37 -10.38
N ALA A 92 -8.02 -11.15 -11.13
CA ALA A 92 -7.67 -11.45 -12.52
C ALA A 92 -7.66 -10.15 -13.36
N PRO A 93 -6.70 -9.98 -14.29
CA PRO A 93 -5.71 -10.95 -14.73
C PRO A 93 -4.39 -10.96 -13.92
N ASN A 94 -4.24 -10.13 -12.90
CA ASN A 94 -2.97 -9.94 -12.18
C ASN A 94 -2.55 -11.18 -11.36
N ASN A 95 -3.50 -11.78 -10.63
CA ASN A 95 -3.32 -13.03 -9.88
C ASN A 95 -2.07 -13.04 -8.97
N LEU A 96 -1.76 -11.91 -8.33
CA LEU A 96 -0.66 -11.81 -7.37
C LEU A 96 -1.10 -12.26 -5.97
N LYS A 97 -0.15 -12.68 -5.14
CA LYS A 97 -0.37 -13.09 -3.75
C LYS A 97 0.59 -12.35 -2.80
N PRO A 98 0.18 -12.07 -1.56
CA PRO A 98 1.09 -11.59 -0.53
C PRO A 98 2.09 -12.68 -0.15
N VAL A 99 3.37 -12.32 0.00
CA VAL A 99 4.45 -13.28 0.32
C VAL A 99 5.27 -12.89 1.55
N VAL A 100 5.41 -11.59 1.81
CA VAL A 100 6.12 -11.06 2.98
C VAL A 100 5.36 -9.86 3.52
N ALA A 101 5.07 -9.83 4.82
CA ALA A 101 4.36 -8.74 5.48
C ALA A 101 5.36 -7.85 6.25
N GLU A 102 5.19 -6.54 6.17
CA GLU A 102 5.81 -5.64 7.15
C GLU A 102 5.19 -5.90 8.53
N PHE A 103 5.98 -5.80 9.59
CA PHE A 103 5.46 -5.68 10.95
C PHE A 103 5.83 -4.32 11.57
N TYR A 104 4.92 -3.85 12.41
CA TYR A 104 5.03 -2.63 13.21
C TYR A 104 5.10 -2.98 14.70
N GLY A 105 5.14 -1.98 15.57
CA GLY A 105 5.32 -2.21 17.02
C GLY A 105 6.77 -2.49 17.36
N SER A 106 7.05 -3.57 18.08
CA SER A 106 8.41 -3.99 18.44
C SER A 106 8.70 -5.40 17.92
N LYS A 107 9.96 -5.86 18.03
CA LYS A 107 10.31 -7.24 17.66
C LYS A 107 9.71 -8.27 18.62
N GLU A 108 9.46 -7.87 19.86
CA GLU A 108 8.89 -8.69 20.93
C GLU A 108 7.35 -8.81 20.81
N ASP A 109 6.69 -7.78 20.28
CA ASP A 109 5.26 -7.75 19.97
C ASP A 109 5.03 -7.27 18.52
N PRO A 110 5.32 -8.13 17.51
CA PRO A 110 5.21 -7.74 16.11
C PRO A 110 3.76 -7.64 15.67
N GLN A 111 3.36 -6.46 15.20
CA GLN A 111 2.01 -6.18 14.73
C GLN A 111 1.96 -6.17 13.21
N THR A 112 1.29 -7.15 12.60
CA THR A 112 1.05 -7.21 11.13
C THR A 112 -0.24 -6.52 10.72
N PHE A 113 -0.61 -5.47 11.45
CA PHE A 113 -1.78 -4.65 11.20
C PHE A 113 -1.50 -3.22 11.68
N TYR A 114 -2.34 -2.28 11.26
CA TYR A 114 -2.34 -0.93 11.78
C TYR A 114 -3.77 -0.39 11.89
N TYR A 115 -3.95 0.68 12.66
CA TYR A 115 -5.22 1.38 12.79
C TYR A 115 -5.33 2.50 11.75
N ALA A 116 -6.42 2.50 11.00
CA ALA A 116 -6.85 3.61 10.15
C ALA A 116 -7.57 4.65 11.01
N VAL A 117 -7.17 5.92 10.92
CA VAL A 117 -7.70 7.01 11.75
C VAL A 117 -8.02 8.25 10.90
N ALA A 118 -8.94 9.08 11.38
CA ALA A 118 -9.22 10.41 10.85
C ALA A 118 -8.66 11.45 11.82
N VAL A 119 -7.60 12.15 11.41
CA VAL A 119 -6.95 13.18 12.23
C VAL A 119 -7.53 14.54 11.87
N VAL A 120 -7.81 15.36 12.87
CA VAL A 120 -8.29 16.74 12.73
C VAL A 120 -7.47 17.65 13.63
N LYS A 121 -7.52 18.96 13.38
CA LYS A 121 -6.98 19.94 14.31
C LYS A 121 -7.94 20.16 15.48
N LYS A 122 -7.40 20.35 16.68
CA LYS A 122 -8.17 20.45 17.92
C LYS A 122 -9.15 21.61 17.95
N GLU A 123 -8.80 22.73 17.32
CA GLU A 123 -9.64 23.93 17.22
C GLU A 123 -10.81 23.79 16.25
N SER A 124 -10.84 22.74 15.44
CA SER A 124 -12.00 22.46 14.59
C SER A 124 -13.16 21.94 15.43
N ASP A 125 -14.41 22.22 15.03
CA ASP A 125 -15.61 21.80 15.78
C ASP A 125 -16.54 20.99 14.86
N PHE A 126 -16.17 19.73 14.60
CA PHE A 126 -16.97 18.80 13.82
C PHE A 126 -16.63 17.33 14.07
N GLN A 127 -17.63 16.45 14.01
CA GLN A 127 -17.47 15.02 14.25
C GLN A 127 -17.53 14.21 12.95
N MET A 128 -17.39 12.88 13.06
CA MET A 128 -17.36 11.97 11.90
C MET A 128 -18.62 12.10 11.01
N ASN A 129 -19.80 12.27 11.61
CA ASN A 129 -21.06 12.50 10.89
C ASN A 129 -21.23 13.92 10.29
N GLN A 130 -20.27 14.82 10.52
CA GLN A 130 -20.31 16.23 10.05
C GLN A 130 -19.22 16.52 9.00
N LEU A 131 -18.73 15.48 8.32
CA LEU A 131 -17.70 15.57 7.30
C LEU A 131 -18.17 16.19 5.97
N ARG A 132 -19.49 16.24 5.73
CA ARG A 132 -20.04 16.84 4.51
C ARG A 132 -19.67 18.32 4.41
N GLY A 133 -19.18 18.74 3.24
CA GLY A 133 -18.76 20.12 2.98
C GLY A 133 -17.41 20.51 3.61
N ARG A 134 -16.71 19.58 4.28
CA ARG A 134 -15.34 19.79 4.76
C ARG A 134 -14.33 19.55 3.63
N LYS A 135 -13.09 19.99 3.85
CA LYS A 135 -11.97 19.70 2.97
C LYS A 135 -11.19 18.48 3.46
N SER A 136 -10.84 17.55 2.58
CA SER A 136 -10.22 16.28 2.99
C SER A 136 -8.85 16.00 2.37
N CYS A 137 -7.98 15.37 3.15
CA CYS A 137 -6.64 14.95 2.75
C CYS A 137 -6.54 13.42 2.79
N HIS A 138 -6.24 12.81 1.65
CA HIS A 138 -6.21 11.36 1.48
C HIS A 138 -4.82 10.88 1.08
N THR A 139 -4.43 9.67 1.51
CA THR A 139 -3.11 9.11 1.15
C THR A 139 -2.96 8.75 -0.33
N GLY A 140 -4.09 8.53 -1.01
CA GLY A 140 -4.18 8.06 -2.39
C GLY A 140 -5.41 7.18 -2.63
N LEU A 141 -5.94 7.23 -3.85
CA LEU A 141 -7.09 6.44 -4.30
C LEU A 141 -6.83 4.94 -4.10
N GLY A 142 -7.83 4.21 -3.59
CA GLY A 142 -7.78 2.75 -3.40
C GLY A 142 -6.94 2.26 -2.20
N ARG A 143 -6.31 3.16 -1.43
CA ARG A 143 -5.55 2.79 -0.22
C ARG A 143 -6.45 2.57 0.98
N SER A 144 -6.01 1.73 1.91
CA SER A 144 -6.82 1.27 3.05
C SER A 144 -7.29 2.43 3.94
N ALA A 145 -6.37 3.04 4.69
CA ALA A 145 -6.74 4.10 5.63
C ALA A 145 -7.11 5.42 4.94
N GLY A 146 -6.49 5.71 3.80
CA GLY A 146 -6.71 6.98 3.10
C GLY A 146 -7.92 7.01 2.18
N TRP A 147 -8.54 5.88 1.83
CA TRP A 147 -9.66 5.84 0.89
C TRP A 147 -10.69 4.77 1.25
N ASN A 148 -10.33 3.48 1.19
CA ASN A 148 -11.29 2.39 1.28
C ASN A 148 -12.08 2.40 2.59
N ILE A 149 -11.40 2.59 3.73
CA ILE A 149 -12.03 2.65 5.05
C ILE A 149 -12.92 3.89 5.20
N PRO A 150 -12.42 5.13 5.08
CA PRO A 150 -13.26 6.30 5.31
C PRO A 150 -14.39 6.44 4.29
N ILE A 151 -14.14 6.16 3.00
CA ILE A 151 -15.19 6.25 1.97
C ILE A 151 -16.17 5.09 2.10
N GLY A 152 -15.72 3.90 2.50
CA GLY A 152 -16.61 2.77 2.82
C GLY A 152 -17.59 3.09 3.95
N LEU A 153 -17.11 3.75 5.01
CA LEU A 153 -17.95 4.19 6.13
C LEU A 153 -18.94 5.28 5.72
N LEU A 154 -18.53 6.20 4.86
CA LEU A 154 -19.36 7.31 4.39
C LEU A 154 -20.25 6.94 3.19
N TYR A 155 -20.07 5.76 2.60
CA TYR A 155 -20.63 5.41 1.29
C TYR A 155 -22.14 5.67 1.20
N CYS A 156 -22.89 5.26 2.22
CA CYS A 156 -24.34 5.39 2.22
C CYS A 156 -24.84 6.82 2.44
N ASP A 157 -24.01 7.68 3.03
CA ASP A 157 -24.28 9.10 3.25
C ASP A 157 -23.82 9.99 2.06
N LEU A 158 -23.14 9.40 1.08
CA LEU A 158 -22.78 10.08 -0.16
C LEU A 158 -24.04 10.45 -0.97
N PRO A 159 -24.04 11.61 -1.65
CA PRO A 159 -25.15 12.02 -2.50
C PRO A 159 -25.32 11.09 -3.71
N GLU A 160 -26.57 10.82 -4.10
CA GLU A 160 -26.87 10.13 -5.35
C GLU A 160 -26.65 11.05 -6.57
N PRO A 161 -26.19 10.54 -7.73
CA PRO A 161 -25.81 9.14 -7.96
C PRO A 161 -24.44 8.79 -7.36
N ARG A 162 -24.34 7.64 -6.67
CA ARG A 162 -23.07 7.15 -6.08
C ARG A 162 -22.06 6.58 -7.09
N LYS A 163 -22.37 6.62 -8.39
CA LYS A 163 -21.50 6.11 -9.47
C LYS A 163 -21.28 7.20 -10.54
N PRO A 164 -20.03 7.47 -10.96
CA PRO A 164 -18.78 6.94 -10.38
C PRO A 164 -18.57 7.41 -8.93
N LEU A 165 -17.92 6.57 -8.12
CA LEU A 165 -17.73 6.82 -6.68
C LEU A 165 -16.99 8.13 -6.44
N GLU A 166 -15.98 8.38 -7.25
CA GLU A 166 -15.13 9.56 -7.27
C GLU A 166 -15.98 10.84 -7.39
N LYS A 167 -17.02 10.84 -8.23
CA LYS A 167 -17.94 11.98 -8.38
C LYS A 167 -18.80 12.19 -7.14
N ALA A 168 -19.28 11.12 -6.52
CA ALA A 168 -20.09 11.21 -5.31
C ALA A 168 -19.27 11.76 -4.13
N VAL A 169 -18.02 11.31 -3.99
CA VAL A 169 -17.06 11.83 -2.99
C VAL A 169 -16.70 13.28 -3.29
N ALA A 170 -16.45 13.63 -4.56
CA ALA A 170 -16.16 14.99 -5.00
C ALA A 170 -17.29 15.99 -4.67
N ASN A 171 -18.55 15.52 -4.67
CA ASN A 171 -19.71 16.33 -4.31
C ASN A 171 -19.97 16.36 -2.79
N PHE A 172 -19.44 15.39 -2.04
CA PHE A 172 -19.61 15.30 -0.59
C PHE A 172 -18.68 16.25 0.16
N PHE A 173 -17.40 16.30 -0.23
CA PHE A 173 -16.41 17.24 0.31
C PHE A 173 -16.42 18.55 -0.48
N SER A 174 -16.04 19.66 0.15
CA SER A 174 -15.96 20.96 -0.54
C SER A 174 -14.65 21.16 -1.33
N GLY A 175 -13.71 20.22 -1.19
CA GLY A 175 -12.42 20.20 -1.87
C GLY A 175 -11.51 19.14 -1.28
N SER A 176 -10.76 18.40 -2.09
CA SER A 176 -9.91 17.31 -1.59
C SER A 176 -8.51 17.33 -2.19
N CYS A 177 -7.59 16.62 -1.53
CA CYS A 177 -6.43 16.02 -2.18
C CYS A 177 -6.57 14.50 -2.14
N VAL A 178 -6.83 13.89 -3.29
CA VAL A 178 -6.88 12.44 -3.50
C VAL A 178 -5.83 12.06 -4.54
N PRO A 179 -4.59 11.79 -4.14
CA PRO A 179 -3.57 11.35 -5.09
C PRO A 179 -4.02 10.12 -5.90
N CYS A 180 -3.56 10.01 -7.13
CA CYS A 180 -3.94 8.97 -8.10
C CYS A 180 -5.37 9.07 -8.66
N ALA A 181 -6.18 10.04 -8.23
CA ALA A 181 -7.47 10.31 -8.88
C ALA A 181 -7.29 11.02 -10.23
N ASP A 182 -8.26 10.86 -11.13
CA ASP A 182 -8.31 11.57 -12.40
C ASP A 182 -8.76 13.02 -12.18
N GLY A 183 -7.82 13.95 -12.22
CA GLY A 183 -8.09 15.38 -12.05
C GLY A 183 -8.77 16.04 -13.25
N THR A 184 -8.83 15.38 -14.41
CA THR A 184 -9.57 15.88 -15.58
C THR A 184 -11.06 15.61 -15.45
N ASP A 185 -11.43 14.39 -15.02
CA ASP A 185 -12.82 14.00 -14.80
C ASP A 185 -13.35 14.49 -13.44
N PHE A 186 -12.50 14.54 -12.41
CA PHE A 186 -12.87 14.86 -11.02
C PHE A 186 -11.99 15.97 -10.42
N PRO A 187 -12.05 17.20 -10.93
CA PRO A 187 -11.17 18.29 -10.50
C PRO A 187 -11.26 18.60 -9.00
N GLN A 188 -12.43 18.40 -8.36
CA GLN A 188 -12.58 18.64 -6.92
C GLN A 188 -11.79 17.67 -6.05
N LEU A 189 -11.48 16.47 -6.55
CA LEU A 189 -10.60 15.54 -5.83
C LEU A 189 -9.13 15.98 -5.83
N CYS A 190 -8.78 16.92 -6.71
CA CYS A 190 -7.43 17.45 -6.89
C CYS A 190 -7.29 18.92 -6.50
N GLN A 191 -8.35 19.52 -5.94
CA GLN A 191 -8.38 20.96 -5.63
C GLN A 191 -7.26 21.36 -4.66
N LEU A 192 -6.93 20.50 -3.69
CA LEU A 192 -5.89 20.76 -2.69
C LEU A 192 -4.50 20.26 -3.12
N CYS A 193 -4.41 19.46 -4.19
CA CYS A 193 -3.14 19.03 -4.78
C CYS A 193 -3.29 18.95 -6.31
N PRO A 194 -3.08 20.08 -7.02
CA PRO A 194 -3.26 20.16 -8.46
C PRO A 194 -2.55 19.02 -9.20
N GLY A 195 -3.29 18.34 -10.07
CA GLY A 195 -2.81 17.21 -10.87
C GLY A 195 -2.82 15.84 -10.16
N CYS A 196 -3.20 15.76 -8.87
CA CYS A 196 -3.36 14.49 -8.13
C CYS A 196 -2.21 13.48 -8.31
N GLY A 197 -0.95 13.96 -8.39
CA GLY A 197 0.19 13.11 -8.72
C GLY A 197 0.29 11.86 -7.83
N CYS A 198 0.45 10.68 -8.44
CA CYS A 198 0.46 9.37 -7.77
C CYS A 198 1.88 8.95 -7.32
N SER A 199 2.68 9.90 -6.83
CA SER A 199 4.05 9.67 -6.41
C SER A 199 4.50 10.70 -5.36
N THR A 200 5.67 10.47 -4.77
CA THR A 200 6.27 11.38 -3.77
C THR A 200 6.64 12.77 -4.32
N LEU A 201 6.51 13.01 -5.63
CA LEU A 201 6.65 14.35 -6.21
C LEU A 201 5.47 15.25 -5.82
N ASN A 202 4.29 14.66 -5.56
CA ASN A 202 3.18 15.37 -4.95
C ASN A 202 3.42 15.45 -3.43
N GLN A 203 3.59 16.66 -2.90
CA GLN A 203 3.87 16.89 -1.48
C GLN A 203 2.80 16.36 -0.52
N TYR A 204 1.56 16.16 -0.99
CA TYR A 204 0.45 15.63 -0.21
C TYR A 204 0.19 14.14 -0.45
N PHE A 205 1.11 13.44 -1.14
CA PHE A 205 1.04 12.01 -1.36
C PHE A 205 1.40 11.18 -0.12
N SER A 206 0.75 10.02 0.01
CA SER A 206 0.96 9.05 1.09
C SER A 206 0.61 9.59 2.48
N TYR A 207 0.98 8.86 3.53
CA TYR A 207 0.61 9.16 4.91
C TYR A 207 1.14 10.51 5.38
N SER A 208 2.45 10.75 5.27
CA SER A 208 3.06 12.02 5.68
C SER A 208 2.56 13.21 4.85
N GLY A 209 2.30 13.02 3.56
CA GLY A 209 1.74 14.06 2.71
C GLY A 209 0.29 14.41 3.06
N ALA A 210 -0.56 13.41 3.29
CA ALA A 210 -1.94 13.65 3.72
C ALA A 210 -1.99 14.35 5.09
N PHE A 211 -1.12 13.98 6.03
CA PHE A 211 -0.97 14.70 7.29
C PHE A 211 -0.44 16.13 7.09
N LYS A 212 0.52 16.33 6.17
CA LYS A 212 1.02 17.67 5.82
C LYS A 212 -0.09 18.55 5.24
N CYS A 213 -0.98 18.01 4.40
CA CYS A 213 -2.15 18.70 3.87
C CYS A 213 -3.06 19.26 4.99
N LEU A 214 -3.29 18.47 6.05
CA LEU A 214 -3.98 18.93 7.25
C LEU A 214 -3.17 19.99 8.00
N LYS A 215 -1.89 19.71 8.27
CA LYS A 215 -0.99 20.61 9.01
C LYS A 215 -0.93 22.01 8.38
N ASP A 216 -0.75 22.08 7.07
CA ASP A 216 -0.67 23.31 6.28
C ASP A 216 -2.02 24.07 6.23
N GLY A 217 -3.12 23.47 6.71
CA GLY A 217 -4.46 24.05 6.67
C GLY A 217 -5.12 24.00 5.30
N ALA A 218 -4.61 23.16 4.39
CA ALA A 218 -5.24 22.95 3.09
C ALA A 218 -6.55 22.17 3.22
N GLY A 219 -6.57 21.15 4.08
CA GLY A 219 -7.77 20.38 4.44
C GLY A 219 -8.07 20.41 5.94
N ASP A 220 -9.30 20.01 6.28
CA ASP A 220 -9.83 20.00 7.65
C ASP A 220 -9.63 18.64 8.34
N VAL A 221 -9.52 17.56 7.55
CA VAL A 221 -9.35 16.19 8.02
C VAL A 221 -8.32 15.43 7.18
N ALA A 222 -7.45 14.67 7.82
CA ALA A 222 -6.53 13.75 7.16
C ALA A 222 -6.83 12.29 7.53
N PHE A 223 -7.03 11.46 6.51
CA PHE A 223 -7.24 10.02 6.68
C PHE A 223 -5.91 9.28 6.55
N VAL A 224 -5.37 8.79 7.66
CA VAL A 224 -4.01 8.24 7.76
C VAL A 224 -3.93 7.03 8.72
N LYS A 225 -2.74 6.48 8.95
CA LYS A 225 -2.51 5.46 9.99
C LYS A 225 -2.22 6.14 11.33
N HIS A 226 -2.53 5.46 12.44
CA HIS A 226 -2.29 5.98 13.80
C HIS A 226 -0.86 6.46 14.05
N SER A 227 0.15 5.80 13.47
CA SER A 227 1.56 6.16 13.67
C SER A 227 2.00 7.43 12.94
N THR A 228 1.23 7.91 11.95
CA THR A 228 1.63 9.02 11.07
C THR A 228 1.94 10.29 11.83
N ILE A 229 1.15 10.65 12.84
CA ILE A 229 1.38 11.87 13.60
C ILE A 229 2.67 11.80 14.42
N PHE A 230 2.99 10.63 14.98
CA PHE A 230 4.22 10.39 15.74
C PHE A 230 5.47 10.42 14.86
N GLU A 231 5.35 9.96 13.61
CA GLU A 231 6.43 10.00 12.61
C GLU A 231 6.73 11.43 12.12
N ASN A 232 5.74 12.34 12.19
CA ASN A 232 5.85 13.69 11.64
C ASN A 232 5.98 14.78 12.73
N LEU A 233 5.59 14.50 13.97
CA LEU A 233 5.67 15.42 15.12
C LEU A 233 6.31 14.72 16.32
N ALA A 234 7.59 15.02 16.57
CA ALA A 234 8.35 14.45 17.67
C ALA A 234 7.89 14.98 19.04
N ASN A 235 7.50 16.24 19.13
CA ASN A 235 7.11 16.88 20.39
C ASN A 235 5.64 16.61 20.73
N LYS A 236 5.37 16.26 21.99
CA LYS A 236 3.99 16.06 22.46
C LYS A 236 3.14 17.34 22.35
N ALA A 237 3.72 18.50 22.67
CA ALA A 237 3.01 19.79 22.59
C ALA A 237 2.49 20.11 21.17
N ASP A 238 3.21 19.66 20.13
CA ASP A 238 2.74 19.81 18.74
C ASP A 238 1.62 18.81 18.42
N ARG A 239 1.70 17.59 18.97
CA ARG A 239 0.66 16.56 18.81
C ARG A 239 -0.64 16.92 19.53
N ASP A 240 -0.56 17.62 20.67
CA ASP A 240 -1.72 18.05 21.47
C ASP A 240 -2.61 19.08 20.75
N GLN A 241 -2.18 19.58 19.58
CA GLN A 241 -2.97 20.43 18.67
C GLN A 241 -3.86 19.61 17.72
N TYR A 242 -3.84 18.29 17.81
CA TYR A 242 -4.59 17.38 16.95
C TYR A 242 -5.41 16.39 17.78
N GLU A 243 -6.49 15.90 17.18
CA GLU A 243 -7.40 14.91 17.76
C GLU A 243 -7.81 13.89 16.69
N LEU A 244 -8.40 12.79 17.14
CA LEU A 244 -8.98 11.76 16.28
C LEU A 244 -10.50 11.88 16.26
N LEU A 245 -11.11 11.70 15.09
CA LEU A 245 -12.55 11.49 14.99
C LEU A 245 -12.88 10.02 15.21
N CYS A 246 -13.78 9.76 16.15
CA CYS A 246 -14.21 8.42 16.51
C CYS A 246 -15.54 8.05 15.84
N LEU A 247 -15.81 6.75 15.69
CA LEU A 247 -17.04 6.26 15.03
C LEU A 247 -18.31 6.59 15.82
N ASP A 248 -18.20 6.81 17.13
CA ASP A 248 -19.28 7.24 18.02
C ASP A 248 -19.55 8.75 17.98
N ASN A 249 -18.95 9.46 17.02
CA ASN A 249 -19.02 10.91 16.86
C ASN A 249 -18.45 11.70 18.06
N THR A 250 -17.53 11.12 18.82
CA THR A 250 -16.69 11.84 19.76
C THR A 250 -15.31 12.15 19.16
N ARG A 251 -14.49 12.85 19.94
CA ARG A 251 -13.07 13.06 19.67
C ARG A 251 -12.24 12.56 20.83
N LYS A 252 -11.06 12.04 20.52
CA LYS A 252 -10.07 11.61 21.51
C LYS A 252 -8.67 12.08 21.16
N SER A 253 -7.76 12.00 22.13
CA SER A 253 -6.34 12.25 21.90
C SER A 253 -5.80 11.32 20.80
N VAL A 254 -4.79 11.79 20.08
CA VAL A 254 -4.07 10.99 19.08
C VAL A 254 -3.36 9.76 19.66
N ASP A 255 -3.12 9.73 20.98
CA ASP A 255 -2.57 8.59 21.70
C ASP A 255 -3.62 7.48 21.96
N GLU A 256 -4.91 7.81 21.90
CA GLU A 256 -6.04 6.91 22.20
C GLU A 256 -6.55 6.17 20.95
N TYR A 257 -5.71 6.02 19.93
CA TYR A 257 -6.07 5.40 18.65
C TYR A 257 -6.61 3.95 18.79
N LYS A 258 -6.25 3.23 19.85
CA LYS A 258 -6.79 1.89 20.12
C LYS A 258 -8.29 1.92 20.41
N ASP A 259 -8.77 2.98 21.04
CA ASP A 259 -10.19 3.17 21.39
C ASP A 259 -10.91 4.15 20.44
N CYS A 260 -10.16 4.82 19.55
CA CYS A 260 -10.68 5.75 18.56
C CYS A 260 -9.99 5.55 17.22
N HIS A 261 -10.51 4.61 16.44
CA HIS A 261 -10.07 4.34 15.07
C HIS A 261 -11.27 3.98 14.19
N LEU A 262 -11.07 4.07 12.88
CA LEU A 262 -12.09 3.74 11.88
C LEU A 262 -12.12 2.23 11.58
N ALA A 263 -10.93 1.61 11.50
CA ALA A 263 -10.79 0.17 11.29
C ALA A 263 -9.37 -0.30 11.64
N ARG A 264 -9.24 -1.60 11.92
CA ARG A 264 -7.96 -2.31 11.93
C ARG A 264 -7.73 -2.92 10.55
N VAL A 265 -6.58 -2.64 9.95
CA VAL A 265 -6.24 -3.05 8.57
C VAL A 265 -4.94 -3.85 8.53
N PRO A 266 -4.83 -4.89 7.69
CA PRO A 266 -3.58 -5.64 7.51
C PRO A 266 -2.42 -4.73 7.10
N SER A 267 -1.21 -5.10 7.49
CA SER A 267 -0.01 -4.34 7.17
C SER A 267 0.27 -4.26 5.66
N HIS A 268 1.20 -3.38 5.29
CA HIS A 268 1.73 -3.39 3.93
C HIS A 268 2.45 -4.72 3.69
N THR A 269 2.32 -5.25 2.48
CA THR A 269 2.87 -6.56 2.13
C THR A 269 3.51 -6.53 0.76
N VAL A 270 4.64 -7.22 0.66
CA VAL A 270 5.30 -7.56 -0.58
C VAL A 270 4.45 -8.60 -1.29
N VAL A 271 4.04 -8.30 -2.52
CA VAL A 271 3.32 -9.23 -3.38
C VAL A 271 4.23 -9.80 -4.46
N ALA A 272 3.92 -11.02 -4.89
CA ALA A 272 4.57 -11.70 -6.00
C ALA A 272 3.53 -12.47 -6.83
N ARG A 273 3.95 -13.02 -7.99
CA ARG A 273 3.06 -13.90 -8.79
C ARG A 273 2.64 -15.12 -7.97
N SER A 274 1.39 -15.57 -8.15
CA SER A 274 0.92 -16.78 -7.47
C SER A 274 1.63 -18.05 -7.94
N VAL A 275 2.03 -18.08 -9.22
CA VAL A 275 2.78 -19.18 -9.86
C VAL A 275 4.13 -18.64 -10.33
N GLY A 276 5.23 -19.32 -9.97
CA GLY A 276 6.59 -18.87 -10.33
C GLY A 276 6.95 -17.49 -9.75
N GLY A 277 6.49 -17.22 -8.52
CA GLY A 277 6.62 -15.92 -7.85
C GLY A 277 7.98 -15.64 -7.23
N LYS A 278 8.87 -16.64 -7.16
CA LYS A 278 10.16 -16.56 -6.46
C LYS A 278 9.99 -16.19 -4.97
N GLU A 279 8.90 -16.61 -4.34
CA GLU A 279 8.55 -16.25 -2.96
C GLU A 279 9.64 -16.59 -1.93
N ASP A 280 10.33 -17.72 -2.10
CA ASP A 280 11.41 -18.13 -1.22
C ASP A 280 12.65 -17.24 -1.38
N LEU A 281 12.98 -16.86 -2.61
CA LEU A 281 14.09 -15.94 -2.91
C LEU A 281 13.78 -14.52 -2.40
N ILE A 282 12.52 -14.06 -2.53
CA ILE A 282 12.08 -12.77 -1.98
C ILE A 282 12.22 -12.78 -0.45
N TRP A 283 11.79 -13.86 0.22
CA TRP A 283 11.96 -14.01 1.66
C TRP A 283 13.43 -14.05 2.05
N GLU A 284 14.26 -14.84 1.38
CA GLU A 284 15.70 -14.92 1.64
C GLU A 284 16.37 -13.55 1.53
N LEU A 285 16.09 -12.82 0.45
CA LEU A 285 16.58 -11.46 0.23
C LEU A 285 16.20 -10.52 1.39
N LEU A 286 14.92 -10.49 1.77
CA LEU A 286 14.41 -9.55 2.77
C LEU A 286 14.82 -9.92 4.19
N ASN A 287 14.90 -11.22 4.49
CA ASN A 287 15.38 -11.71 5.78
C ASN A 287 16.86 -11.37 5.99
N GLN A 288 17.70 -11.50 4.96
CA GLN A 288 19.09 -11.03 5.02
C GLN A 288 19.15 -9.49 5.10
N ALA A 289 18.35 -8.78 4.30
CA ALA A 289 18.33 -7.32 4.29
C ALA A 289 17.98 -6.73 5.65
N GLN A 290 17.01 -7.29 6.38
CA GLN A 290 16.64 -6.77 7.70
C GLN A 290 17.69 -7.06 8.79
N GLU A 291 18.50 -8.12 8.63
CA GLU A 291 19.57 -8.41 9.60
C GLU A 291 20.77 -7.47 9.46
N HIS A 292 21.10 -7.07 8.22
CA HIS A 292 22.21 -6.16 7.92
C HIS A 292 21.82 -4.68 7.93
N PHE A 293 20.62 -4.35 7.44
CA PHE A 293 20.18 -2.97 7.16
C PHE A 293 18.83 -2.62 7.79
N GLY A 294 18.32 -3.48 8.67
CA GLY A 294 17.13 -3.19 9.46
C GLY A 294 17.35 -2.03 10.44
N LYS A 295 16.32 -1.75 11.24
CA LYS A 295 16.33 -0.64 12.18
C LYS A 295 17.54 -0.75 13.14
N ASP A 296 18.29 0.35 13.24
CA ASP A 296 19.48 0.49 14.08
C ASP A 296 20.66 -0.49 13.77
N LYS A 297 20.70 -1.09 12.57
CA LYS A 297 21.75 -2.06 12.19
C LYS A 297 22.96 -1.47 11.45
N SER A 298 22.77 -0.47 10.58
CA SER A 298 23.84 0.12 9.77
C SER A 298 23.68 1.63 9.62
N LYS A 299 24.78 2.40 9.61
CA LYS A 299 24.72 3.84 9.34
C LYS A 299 24.80 4.18 7.84
N GLU A 300 25.27 3.25 7.02
CA GLU A 300 25.54 3.46 5.59
C GLU A 300 24.25 3.35 4.76
N PHE A 301 23.43 2.35 5.07
CA PHE A 301 22.13 2.14 4.43
C PHE A 301 21.10 1.67 5.45
N GLN A 302 19.88 2.19 5.30
CA GLN A 302 18.75 1.94 6.18
C GLN A 302 17.56 1.49 5.36
N LEU A 303 17.01 0.31 5.67
CA LEU A 303 15.90 -0.25 4.91
C LEU A 303 14.59 0.51 5.15
N PHE A 304 14.38 1.00 6.39
CA PHE A 304 13.17 1.68 6.84
C PHE A 304 13.36 3.18 7.08
N SER A 305 14.32 3.81 6.38
CA SER A 305 14.40 5.27 6.28
C SER A 305 15.12 5.68 4.99
N SER A 306 15.09 6.97 4.64
CA SER A 306 15.83 7.48 3.49
C SER A 306 16.01 9.00 3.58
N PRO A 307 17.14 9.54 3.10
CA PRO A 307 17.28 10.99 2.93
C PRO A 307 16.45 11.55 1.77
N HIS A 308 15.98 10.70 0.85
CA HIS A 308 15.25 11.12 -0.35
C HIS A 308 13.73 11.23 -0.17
N GLY A 309 13.24 10.95 1.03
CA GLY A 309 11.81 10.99 1.34
C GLY A 309 11.41 9.91 2.33
N LYS A 310 10.13 9.96 2.70
CA LYS A 310 9.50 8.99 3.59
C LYS A 310 8.97 7.82 2.79
N ASP A 311 8.90 6.66 3.43
CA ASP A 311 8.06 5.55 2.99
C ASP A 311 8.46 4.97 1.61
N LEU A 312 9.73 5.09 1.25
CA LEU A 312 10.29 4.63 -0.02
C LEU A 312 10.58 3.13 0.03
N LEU A 313 10.00 2.35 -0.89
CA LEU A 313 10.01 0.88 -0.96
C LEU A 313 9.26 0.16 0.18
N PHE A 314 9.46 0.61 1.41
CA PHE A 314 8.87 0.10 2.65
C PHE A 314 8.46 1.26 3.55
N LYS A 315 7.54 1.01 4.49
CA LYS A 315 7.17 2.03 5.48
C LYS A 315 8.32 2.35 6.42
N ASP A 316 8.48 3.63 6.74
CA ASP A 316 9.45 4.08 7.74
C ASP A 316 9.10 3.55 9.16
N SER A 317 7.82 3.23 9.39
CA SER A 317 7.33 2.65 10.64
C SER A 317 7.57 1.15 10.77
N ALA A 318 7.96 0.46 9.68
CA ALA A 318 8.22 -0.97 9.72
C ALA A 318 9.46 -1.26 10.57
N HIS A 319 9.39 -2.32 11.37
CA HIS A 319 10.51 -2.78 12.21
C HIS A 319 11.18 -4.05 11.65
N GLY A 320 10.61 -4.60 10.58
CA GLY A 320 11.10 -5.77 9.88
C GLY A 320 9.99 -6.44 9.07
N PHE A 321 10.24 -7.69 8.73
CA PHE A 321 9.38 -8.51 7.91
C PHE A 321 9.05 -9.85 8.55
N LEU A 322 7.88 -10.38 8.20
CA LEU A 322 7.46 -11.75 8.50
C LEU A 322 7.02 -12.43 7.21
N LYS A 323 7.44 -13.68 7.01
CA LYS A 323 7.01 -14.49 5.87
C LYS A 323 5.51 -14.78 6.01
N VAL A 324 4.75 -14.53 4.95
CA VAL A 324 3.33 -14.89 4.92
C VAL A 324 3.21 -16.41 4.80
N PRO A 325 2.39 -17.08 5.63
CA PRO A 325 2.22 -18.53 5.55
C PRO A 325 1.79 -18.97 4.15
N PRO A 326 2.31 -20.08 3.60
CA PRO A 326 2.08 -20.46 2.20
C PRO A 326 0.61 -20.78 1.87
N ARG A 327 -0.20 -21.11 2.88
CA ARG A 327 -1.66 -21.33 2.72
C ARG A 327 -2.49 -20.05 2.80
N MET A 328 -1.91 -18.93 3.21
CA MET A 328 -2.61 -17.66 3.35
C MET A 328 -2.64 -16.96 1.99
N ASP A 329 -3.74 -17.12 1.27
CA ASP A 329 -3.98 -16.40 0.03
C ASP A 329 -4.34 -14.92 0.31
N ALA A 330 -4.48 -14.13 -0.75
CA ALA A 330 -4.85 -12.71 -0.60
C ALA A 330 -6.18 -12.53 0.13
N LYS A 331 -7.13 -13.48 0.00
CA LYS A 331 -8.42 -13.39 0.68
C LYS A 331 -8.29 -13.58 2.19
N MET A 332 -7.55 -14.59 2.61
CA MET A 332 -7.25 -14.85 4.01
C MET A 332 -6.39 -13.75 4.62
N TYR A 333 -5.41 -13.22 3.88
CA TYR A 333 -4.56 -12.13 4.35
C TYR A 333 -5.37 -10.84 4.59
N LEU A 334 -6.26 -10.49 3.66
CA LEU A 334 -7.09 -9.30 3.77
C LEU A 334 -8.21 -9.44 4.81
N GLY A 335 -8.74 -10.65 4.98
CA GLY A 335 -9.87 -10.91 5.86
C GLY A 335 -11.22 -10.69 5.16
N TYR A 336 -12.24 -11.42 5.61
CA TYR A 336 -13.56 -11.44 5.00
C TYR A 336 -14.27 -10.08 5.08
N GLU A 337 -14.17 -9.41 6.24
CA GLU A 337 -14.82 -8.13 6.52
C GLU A 337 -14.25 -7.03 5.61
N TYR A 338 -12.91 -6.95 5.50
CA TYR A 338 -12.25 -5.95 4.66
C TYR A 338 -12.54 -6.17 3.18
N ILE A 339 -12.51 -7.42 2.71
CA ILE A 339 -12.88 -7.76 1.32
C ILE A 339 -14.34 -7.40 1.02
N THR A 340 -15.25 -7.73 1.93
CA THR A 340 -16.67 -7.41 1.76
C THR A 340 -16.88 -5.90 1.69
N ALA A 341 -16.21 -5.12 2.53
CA ALA A 341 -16.27 -3.67 2.51
C ALA A 341 -15.75 -3.08 1.18
N ILE A 342 -14.59 -3.52 0.68
CA ILE A 342 -14.06 -3.07 -0.61
C ILE A 342 -15.00 -3.45 -1.75
N ARG A 343 -15.50 -4.69 -1.76
CA ARG A 343 -16.42 -5.16 -2.80
C ARG A 343 -17.70 -4.33 -2.82
N ASN A 344 -18.32 -4.10 -1.66
CA ASN A 344 -19.52 -3.29 -1.54
C ASN A 344 -19.28 -1.85 -2.04
N LEU A 345 -18.12 -1.27 -1.73
CA LEU A 345 -17.74 0.06 -2.21
C LEU A 345 -17.64 0.11 -3.75
N ARG A 346 -17.07 -0.93 -4.38
CA ARG A 346 -16.94 -1.01 -5.85
C ARG A 346 -18.25 -1.33 -6.56
N GLU A 347 -19.02 -2.25 -6.00
CA GLU A 347 -20.34 -2.66 -6.53
C GLU A 347 -21.39 -1.58 -6.26
N GLY A 348 -21.10 -0.65 -5.36
CA GLY A 348 -21.97 0.45 -5.00
C GLY A 348 -23.19 -0.01 -4.19
N THR A 349 -22.96 -0.91 -3.25
CA THR A 349 -24.01 -1.53 -2.44
C THR A 349 -23.88 -1.04 -1.01
N CYS A 350 -24.94 -0.41 -0.51
CA CYS A 350 -25.08 -0.20 0.93
C CYS A 350 -25.41 -1.54 1.59
N PRO A 351 -24.73 -1.92 2.69
CA PRO A 351 -25.17 -3.07 3.46
C PRO A 351 -26.63 -2.82 3.87
N GLU A 352 -27.56 -3.63 3.36
CA GLU A 352 -28.90 -3.67 3.92
C GLU A 352 -28.74 -4.07 5.39
N ALA A 353 -29.49 -3.44 6.30
CA ALA A 353 -29.61 -3.93 7.67
C ALA A 353 -29.89 -5.44 7.60
N PRO A 354 -29.31 -6.28 8.48
CA PRO A 354 -29.47 -7.73 8.39
C PRO A 354 -30.95 -8.03 8.23
N THR A 355 -31.34 -8.41 7.01
CA THR A 355 -32.73 -8.67 6.70
C THR A 355 -33.08 -9.95 7.43
N ASP A 356 -34.32 -10.02 7.96
CA ASP A 356 -34.89 -11.26 8.52
C ASP A 356 -34.97 -12.40 7.47
N GLU A 357 -34.51 -12.18 6.23
CA GLU A 357 -34.33 -13.20 5.21
C GLU A 357 -33.08 -14.05 5.49
N CYS A 358 -33.29 -15.18 6.15
CA CYS A 358 -32.32 -16.26 6.19
C CYS A 358 -31.98 -16.73 4.76
N LYS A 359 -30.83 -16.29 4.23
CA LYS A 359 -30.27 -16.80 2.97
C LYS A 359 -30.00 -18.31 3.09
N PRO A 360 -30.13 -19.09 2.00
CA PRO A 360 -29.83 -20.53 2.02
C PRO A 360 -28.44 -20.82 2.58
N VAL A 361 -28.36 -21.82 3.48
CA VAL A 361 -27.10 -22.26 4.07
C VAL A 361 -26.24 -22.95 3.00
N LYS A 362 -25.02 -22.44 2.79
CA LYS A 362 -24.04 -23.05 1.89
C LYS A 362 -23.23 -24.10 2.65
N TRP A 363 -23.60 -25.37 2.51
CA TRP A 363 -22.89 -26.50 3.11
C TRP A 363 -21.70 -26.92 2.24
N CYS A 364 -20.51 -27.06 2.83
CA CYS A 364 -19.32 -27.56 2.13
C CYS A 364 -19.18 -29.07 2.37
N ALA A 365 -19.38 -29.88 1.33
CA ALA A 365 -19.18 -31.33 1.40
C ALA A 365 -17.71 -31.67 1.09
N ALA A 366 -17.08 -32.51 1.91
CA ALA A 366 -15.79 -33.10 1.59
C ALA A 366 -15.98 -34.23 0.56
N GLU A 367 -15.12 -34.29 -0.47
CA GLU A 367 -15.13 -35.43 -1.39
C GLU A 367 -14.90 -36.74 -0.60
N PRO A 368 -15.68 -37.80 -0.86
CA PRO A 368 -15.40 -39.10 -0.27
C PRO A 368 -14.03 -39.61 -0.74
N PRO A 369 -13.28 -40.35 0.10
CA PRO A 369 -12.00 -40.91 -0.30
C PRO A 369 -12.19 -41.79 -1.54
N ARG A 370 -11.37 -41.57 -2.57
CA ARG A 370 -11.36 -42.43 -3.76
C ARG A 370 -11.06 -43.85 -3.29
N GLU A 371 -12.03 -44.74 -3.39
CA GLU A 371 -11.80 -46.17 -3.21
C GLU A 371 -10.69 -46.57 -4.19
N ALA A 372 -9.62 -47.16 -3.67
CA ALA A 372 -8.60 -47.76 -4.49
C ALA A 372 -9.28 -48.85 -5.32
N GLN A 373 -9.35 -48.65 -6.64
CA GLN A 373 -9.68 -49.72 -7.56
C GLN A 373 -8.59 -50.77 -7.39
N VAL A 374 -8.95 -51.89 -6.73
CA VAL A 374 -8.12 -53.06 -6.48
C VAL A 374 -7.78 -53.75 -7.79
#